data_AF-Q8R7C4-F1
#
_entry.id   AF-Q8R7C4-F1
#
_cell.length_a   1.000
_cell.length_b   1.000
_cell.length_c   1.000
_cell.angle_alpha   90.00
_cell.angle_beta   90.00
_cell.angle_gamma   90.00
#
_symmetry.space_group_name_H-M   'P 1'
#
loop_
_entity.id
_entity.type
_entity.pdbx_description
1 polymer ?
#
loop_
_entity_poly.entity_id
_entity_poly.type
_entity_poly.pdbx_seq_one_letter_code
_entity_poly.pdbx_strand_id
1 'polypeptide(L)'
;MRYGFVVLFLLFLSLVFTGCGAKAVGQVNVEEALSLPEKHYPVGFDPYGKRILLAVLGNEGAKLEFYSIKNKEIEIAVEPAINGKSIKNAVTDGKYIAWVEATDGNRMWSDDWRIYVKNLKSGEIKKLVRADLQKKEFQRGNLVLNPNC
;
A
#
# COMPACT_ATOMS: atom_id res chain seq x y z
N MET A 1 25.00 -51.12 8.93
CA MET A 1 24.97 -50.47 7.60
C MET A 1 23.68 -49.70 7.29
N ARG A 2 22.82 -49.33 8.25
CA ARG A 2 21.56 -48.59 7.99
C ARG A 2 21.61 -47.08 8.25
N TYR A 3 22.56 -46.60 9.06
CA TYR A 3 22.65 -45.18 9.42
C TYR A 3 23.57 -44.36 8.50
N GLY A 4 24.55 -45.00 7.83
CA GLY A 4 25.48 -44.31 6.94
C GLY A 4 24.82 -43.70 5.70
N PHE A 5 23.81 -44.38 5.15
CA PHE A 5 23.06 -43.88 3.99
C PHE A 5 22.18 -42.66 4.32
N VAL A 6 21.61 -42.62 5.52
CA VAL A 6 20.76 -41.50 5.97
C VAL A 6 21.59 -40.25 6.22
N VAL A 7 22.77 -40.39 6.83
CA VAL A 7 23.69 -39.27 7.07
C VAL A 7 24.25 -38.72 5.75
N LEU A 8 24.56 -39.60 4.78
CA LEU A 8 25.04 -39.18 3.45
C LEU A 8 23.94 -38.46 2.65
N PHE A 9 22.69 -38.90 2.75
CA PHE A 9 21.54 -38.28 2.07
C PHE A 9 21.20 -36.90 2.65
N LEU A 10 21.32 -36.71 3.96
CA LEU A 10 21.15 -35.40 4.62
C LEU A 10 22.26 -34.41 4.25
N LEU A 11 23.50 -34.88 4.10
CA LEU A 11 24.61 -34.06 3.61
C LEU A 11 24.38 -33.59 2.16
N PHE A 12 23.89 -34.47 1.28
CA PHE A 12 23.52 -34.09 -0.09
C PHE A 12 22.36 -33.10 -0.14
N LEU A 13 21.36 -33.21 0.75
CA LEU A 13 20.24 -32.26 0.81
C LEU A 13 20.67 -30.84 1.18
N SER A 14 21.73 -30.70 1.99
CA SER A 14 22.25 -29.39 2.43
C SER A 14 22.96 -28.60 1.31
N LEU A 15 23.49 -29.29 0.28
CA LEU A 15 24.17 -28.66 -0.86
C LEU A 15 23.21 -28.10 -1.91
N VAL A 16 21.93 -28.49 -1.89
CA VAL A 16 20.92 -28.01 -2.86
C VAL A 16 20.27 -26.69 -2.40
N PHE A 17 20.41 -26.31 -1.13
CA PHE A 17 19.79 -25.10 -0.57
C PHE A 17 20.68 -23.84 -0.56
N THR A 18 21.91 -23.90 -1.09
CA THR A 18 22.77 -22.69 -1.22
C THR A 18 22.50 -21.86 -2.48
N GLY A 19 21.50 -22.24 -3.28
CA GLY A 19 21.14 -21.54 -4.51
C GLY A 19 19.83 -20.76 -4.37
N CYS A 20 19.91 -19.50 -3.92
CA CYS A 20 19.23 -18.32 -4.49
C CYS A 20 19.24 -17.16 -3.48
N GLY A 21 20.44 -16.79 -3.00
CA GLY A 21 20.63 -15.41 -2.57
C GLY A 21 20.67 -14.56 -3.83
N ALA A 22 19.52 -14.07 -4.29
CA ALA A 22 19.50 -13.03 -5.31
C ALA A 22 20.25 -11.83 -4.75
N LYS A 23 21.56 -11.74 -5.03
CA LYS A 23 22.31 -10.52 -4.78
C LYS A 23 21.69 -9.47 -5.68
N ALA A 24 20.98 -8.51 -5.07
CA ALA A 24 20.59 -7.29 -5.74
C ALA A 24 21.86 -6.49 -6.05
N VAL A 25 22.56 -6.85 -7.12
CA VAL A 25 23.64 -6.05 -7.70
C VAL A 25 23.01 -5.22 -8.81
N GLY A 26 22.32 -4.17 -8.38
CA GLY A 26 22.06 -3.02 -9.23
C GLY A 26 22.53 -1.81 -8.42
N GLN A 27 23.56 -1.12 -8.89
CA GLN A 27 23.77 0.25 -8.44
C GLN A 27 22.49 1.01 -8.78
N VAL A 28 21.85 1.60 -7.77
CA VAL A 28 20.74 2.52 -7.98
C VAL A 28 21.34 3.73 -8.70
N ASN A 29 21.17 3.79 -10.02
CA ASN A 29 21.56 4.96 -10.79
C ASN A 29 20.57 6.08 -10.47
N VAL A 30 20.97 7.00 -9.59
CA VAL A 30 20.14 8.12 -9.15
C VAL A 30 19.87 9.10 -10.30
N GLU A 31 20.66 9.08 -11.37
CA GLU A 31 20.42 9.90 -12.57
C GLU A 31 19.22 9.40 -13.39
N GLU A 32 18.84 8.12 -13.21
CA GLU A 32 17.60 7.53 -13.75
C GLU A 32 16.43 7.64 -12.76
N ALA A 33 16.63 8.32 -11.63
CA ALA A 33 15.57 8.57 -10.66
C ALA A 33 14.48 9.41 -11.31
N LEU A 34 13.34 8.77 -11.48
CA LEU A 34 12.19 9.33 -12.16
C LEU A 34 11.66 10.56 -11.41
N SER A 35 11.61 11.72 -12.06
CA SER A 35 10.97 12.90 -11.50
C SER A 35 9.44 12.75 -11.60
N LEU A 36 8.78 12.73 -10.45
CA LEU A 36 7.32 12.82 -10.41
C LEU A 36 6.91 14.29 -10.59
N PRO A 37 5.71 14.56 -11.15
CA PRO A 37 5.19 15.91 -11.21
C PRO A 37 5.08 16.52 -9.80
N GLU A 38 5.15 17.84 -9.70
CA GLU A 38 4.98 18.52 -8.42
C GLU A 38 3.70 18.06 -7.69
N LYS A 39 3.75 18.08 -6.35
CA LYS A 39 2.65 17.68 -5.46
C LYS A 39 2.28 16.19 -5.47
N HIS A 40 3.09 15.33 -6.06
CA HIS A 40 2.95 13.87 -5.99
C HIS A 40 3.90 13.29 -4.94
N TYR A 41 3.35 12.56 -3.98
CA TYR A 41 4.11 11.98 -2.87
C TYR A 41 3.88 10.48 -2.81
N PRO A 42 4.93 9.64 -2.82
CA PRO A 42 4.76 8.20 -2.71
C PRO A 42 4.24 7.81 -1.32
N VAL A 43 3.15 7.05 -1.30
CA VAL A 43 2.50 6.56 -0.06
C VAL A 43 2.37 5.03 -0.01
N GLY A 44 2.68 4.33 -1.11
CA GLY A 44 2.72 2.88 -1.11
C GLY A 44 3.21 2.28 -2.42
N PHE A 45 3.34 0.96 -2.45
CA PHE A 45 3.80 0.22 -3.63
C PHE A 45 2.92 -1.00 -3.86
N ASP A 46 2.42 -1.15 -5.09
CA ASP A 46 1.71 -2.35 -5.56
C ASP A 46 2.73 -3.31 -6.19
N PRO A 47 3.09 -4.41 -5.51
CA PRO A 47 4.10 -5.35 -6.00
C PRO A 47 3.61 -6.17 -7.20
N TYR A 48 2.29 -6.36 -7.37
CA TYR A 48 1.74 -7.16 -8.46
C TYR A 48 1.71 -6.37 -9.76
N GLY A 49 1.22 -5.13 -9.70
CA GLY A 49 1.19 -4.22 -10.85
C GLY A 49 2.52 -3.55 -11.16
N LYS A 50 3.50 -3.60 -10.23
CA LYS A 50 4.73 -2.79 -10.26
C LYS A 50 4.42 -1.29 -10.41
N ARG A 51 3.53 -0.80 -9.54
CA ARG A 51 3.02 0.57 -9.55
C ARG A 51 3.28 1.24 -8.20
N ILE A 52 3.50 2.54 -8.22
CA ILE A 52 3.65 3.35 -7.00
C ILE A 52 2.31 4.03 -6.74
N LEU A 53 1.79 3.91 -5.52
CA LEU A 53 0.64 4.69 -5.08
C LEU A 53 1.12 6.07 -4.66
N LEU A 54 0.58 7.10 -5.28
CA LEU A 54 0.92 8.49 -5.07
C LEU A 54 -0.25 9.23 -4.42
N ALA A 55 0.02 10.02 -3.40
CA ALA A 55 -0.87 11.06 -2.93
C ALA A 55 -0.63 12.33 -3.75
N VAL A 56 -1.70 12.89 -4.29
CA VAL A 56 -1.66 14.09 -5.14
C VAL A 56 -2.41 15.21 -4.44
N LEU A 57 -1.68 16.26 -4.04
CA LEU A 57 -2.27 17.39 -3.32
C LEU A 57 -2.88 18.41 -4.31
N GLY A 58 -4.20 18.53 -4.29
CA GLY A 58 -4.96 19.52 -5.06
C GLY A 58 -5.58 20.61 -4.19
N ASN A 59 -6.23 21.59 -4.83
CA ASN A 59 -6.95 22.67 -4.14
C ASN A 59 -8.20 22.17 -3.39
N GLU A 60 -8.79 21.07 -3.85
CA GLU A 60 -10.00 20.47 -3.26
C GLU A 60 -9.67 19.33 -2.26
N GLY A 61 -8.38 19.15 -1.94
CA GLY A 61 -7.87 18.09 -1.10
C GLY A 61 -6.97 17.11 -1.85
N ALA A 62 -6.53 16.08 -1.13
CA ALA A 62 -5.66 15.05 -1.68
C ALA A 62 -6.46 13.90 -2.29
N LYS A 63 -6.03 13.43 -3.46
CA LYS A 63 -6.50 12.19 -4.09
C LYS A 63 -5.35 11.16 -4.18
N LEU A 64 -5.67 9.92 -4.54
CA LEU A 64 -4.68 8.87 -4.77
C LEU A 64 -4.66 8.44 -6.23
N GLU A 65 -3.46 8.27 -6.75
CA GLU A 65 -3.22 7.82 -8.13
C GLU A 65 -2.19 6.70 -8.14
N PHE A 66 -2.30 5.76 -9.08
CA PHE A 66 -1.23 4.82 -9.36
C PHE A 66 -0.38 5.33 -10.50
N TYR A 67 0.93 5.31 -10.28
CA TYR A 67 1.92 5.51 -11.31
C TYR A 67 2.53 4.17 -11.75
N SER A 68 2.41 3.85 -13.04
CA SER A 68 3.01 2.66 -13.64
C SER A 68 4.48 2.88 -13.93
N ILE A 69 5.36 2.14 -13.22
CA ILE A 69 6.81 2.23 -13.46
C ILE A 69 7.16 1.74 -14.88
N LYS A 70 6.42 0.74 -15.36
CA LYS A 70 6.63 0.10 -16.67
C LYS A 70 6.24 1.01 -17.83
N ASN A 71 5.06 1.61 -17.77
CA ASN A 71 4.49 2.35 -18.90
C ASN A 71 4.57 3.87 -18.74
N LYS A 72 4.98 4.36 -17.55
CA LYS A 72 5.03 5.79 -17.21
C LYS A 72 3.65 6.48 -17.22
N GLU A 73 2.58 5.70 -17.04
CA GLU A 73 1.19 6.15 -17.04
C GLU A 73 0.68 6.42 -15.62
N ILE A 74 -0.28 7.33 -15.50
CA ILE A 74 -0.97 7.67 -14.26
C ILE A 74 -2.44 7.30 -14.38
N GLU A 75 -2.98 6.62 -13.38
CA GLU A 75 -4.42 6.32 -13.25
C GLU A 75 -4.97 6.78 -11.89
N ILE A 76 -6.19 7.29 -11.88
CA ILE A 76 -6.86 7.65 -10.62
C ILE A 76 -7.24 6.37 -9.87
N ALA A 77 -6.72 6.23 -8.65
CA ALA A 77 -6.98 5.08 -7.81
C ALA A 77 -8.15 5.35 -6.84
N VAL A 78 -8.16 6.51 -6.20
CA VAL A 78 -9.18 6.92 -5.21
C VAL A 78 -9.36 8.44 -5.24
N GLU A 79 -10.62 8.89 -5.26
CA GLU A 79 -11.01 10.25 -4.92
C GLU A 79 -11.61 10.28 -3.51
N PRO A 80 -11.56 11.42 -2.80
CA PRO A 80 -12.23 11.55 -1.51
C PRO A 80 -13.72 11.18 -1.62
N ALA A 81 -14.17 10.25 -0.78
CA ALA A 81 -15.55 9.79 -0.75
C ALA A 81 -16.53 10.85 -0.23
N ILE A 82 -16.03 11.90 0.44
CA ILE A 82 -16.84 12.93 1.08
C ILE A 82 -16.32 14.31 0.68
N ASN A 83 -17.22 15.13 0.14
CA ASN A 83 -16.92 16.51 -0.21
C ASN A 83 -16.46 17.32 1.03
N GLY A 84 -15.42 18.14 0.88
CA GLY A 84 -14.79 18.89 1.96
C GLY A 84 -13.83 18.07 2.84
N LYS A 85 -13.56 16.81 2.48
CA LYS A 85 -12.52 15.98 3.11
C LYS A 85 -11.36 15.73 2.18
N SER A 86 -10.21 15.54 2.78
CA SER A 86 -8.94 15.30 2.10
C SER A 86 -8.32 14.00 2.62
N ILE A 87 -7.65 13.26 1.74
CA ILE A 87 -6.93 12.04 2.11
C ILE A 87 -5.69 12.43 2.91
N LYS A 88 -5.60 11.98 4.16
CA LYS A 88 -4.50 12.32 5.07
C LYS A 88 -3.41 11.25 5.10
N ASN A 89 -3.77 10.00 4.81
CA ASN A 89 -2.83 8.90 4.73
C ASN A 89 -3.42 7.75 3.90
N ALA A 90 -2.57 6.93 3.30
CA ALA A 90 -2.97 5.76 2.54
C ALA A 90 -1.90 4.67 2.56
N VAL A 91 -2.32 3.44 2.31
CA VAL A 91 -1.45 2.27 2.14
C VAL A 91 -2.07 1.32 1.11
N THR A 92 -1.21 0.55 0.44
CA THR A 92 -1.63 -0.51 -0.49
C THR A 92 -0.77 -1.75 -0.29
N ASP A 93 -1.38 -2.92 -0.47
CA ASP A 93 -0.69 -4.21 -0.62
C ASP A 93 -0.74 -4.72 -2.07
N GLY A 94 -1.30 -3.92 -2.99
CA GLY A 94 -1.54 -4.27 -4.39
C GLY A 94 -2.82 -5.06 -4.66
N LYS A 95 -3.54 -5.50 -3.63
CA LYS A 95 -4.91 -6.06 -3.73
C LYS A 95 -5.95 -5.08 -3.20
N TYR A 96 -5.59 -4.32 -2.20
CA TYR A 96 -6.42 -3.34 -1.52
C TYR A 96 -5.69 -2.01 -1.38
N ILE A 97 -6.46 -0.93 -1.38
CA ILE A 97 -6.01 0.38 -0.88
C ILE A 97 -6.79 0.66 0.39
N ALA A 98 -6.10 0.97 1.49
CA ALA A 98 -6.71 1.55 2.67
C ALA A 98 -6.32 3.02 2.78
N TRP A 99 -7.26 3.90 3.13
CA TRP A 99 -6.95 5.32 3.29
C TRP A 99 -7.78 5.96 4.41
N VAL A 100 -7.26 7.08 4.90
CA VAL A 100 -7.88 7.92 5.92
C VAL A 100 -8.34 9.22 5.29
N GLU A 101 -9.62 9.56 5.44
CA GLU A 101 -10.17 10.87 5.12
C GLU A 101 -10.45 11.66 6.38
N ALA A 102 -10.13 12.95 6.36
CA ALA A 102 -10.47 13.86 7.44
C ALA A 102 -10.85 15.23 6.87
N THR A 103 -11.58 16.04 7.63
CA THR A 103 -11.94 17.40 7.18
C THR A 103 -10.68 18.21 6.91
N ASP A 104 -10.74 19.04 5.87
CA ASP A 104 -9.63 19.88 5.50
C ASP A 104 -9.51 21.07 6.45
N GLY A 105 -8.84 20.83 7.57
CA GLY A 105 -8.14 21.85 8.32
C GLY A 105 -6.65 21.52 8.30
N ASN A 106 -5.79 22.50 8.50
CA ASN A 106 -4.32 22.33 8.62
C ASN A 106 -3.89 21.48 9.85
N ARG A 107 -4.78 20.64 10.39
CA ARG A 107 -4.51 19.74 11.49
C ARG A 107 -4.30 18.35 10.91
N MET A 108 -3.14 17.79 11.22
CA MET A 108 -2.75 16.42 10.88
C MET A 108 -3.72 15.37 11.48
N TRP A 109 -4.51 15.77 12.49
CA TRP A 109 -5.46 14.94 13.23
C TRP A 109 -6.76 15.74 13.42
N SER A 110 -7.74 15.53 12.53
CA SER A 110 -9.10 16.05 12.75
C SER A 110 -9.94 14.97 13.45
N ASP A 111 -10.82 15.40 14.35
CA ASP A 111 -11.63 14.55 15.23
C ASP A 111 -12.71 13.71 14.51
N ASP A 112 -12.77 13.83 13.19
CA ASP A 112 -13.84 13.33 12.34
C ASP A 112 -13.32 12.40 11.22
N TRP A 113 -12.18 11.77 11.46
CA TRP A 113 -11.53 10.89 10.49
C TRP A 113 -12.33 9.62 10.22
N ARG A 114 -12.22 9.13 8.99
CA ARG A 114 -12.83 7.88 8.51
C ARG A 114 -11.81 7.05 7.78
N ILE A 115 -11.84 5.74 8.00
CA ILE A 115 -10.97 4.80 7.28
C ILE A 115 -11.83 4.01 6.30
N TYR A 116 -11.34 3.94 5.07
CA TYR A 116 -11.95 3.15 4.01
C TYR A 116 -10.95 2.14 3.47
N VAL A 117 -11.49 1.10 2.83
CA VAL A 117 -10.74 0.12 2.05
C VAL A 117 -11.42 -0.07 0.70
N LYS A 118 -10.63 -0.03 -0.36
CA LYS A 118 -11.04 -0.36 -1.72
C LYS A 118 -10.41 -1.67 -2.12
N ASN A 119 -11.22 -2.61 -2.61
CA ASN A 119 -10.73 -3.79 -3.30
C ASN A 119 -10.38 -3.41 -4.74
N LEU A 120 -9.12 -3.56 -5.14
CA LEU A 120 -8.65 -3.13 -6.47
C LEU A 120 -9.19 -4.00 -7.61
N LYS A 121 -9.54 -5.26 -7.33
CA LYS A 121 -10.10 -6.17 -8.33
C LYS A 121 -11.58 -5.89 -8.60
N SER A 122 -12.38 -5.71 -7.54
CA SER A 122 -13.82 -5.48 -7.69
C SER A 122 -14.21 -4.01 -7.78
N GLY A 123 -13.33 -3.09 -7.39
CA GLY A 123 -13.62 -1.67 -7.23
C GLY A 123 -14.45 -1.34 -5.99
N GLU A 124 -14.91 -2.35 -5.23
CA GLU A 124 -15.77 -2.17 -4.06
C GLU A 124 -15.06 -1.36 -2.97
N ILE A 125 -15.76 -0.35 -2.43
CA ILE A 125 -15.29 0.49 -1.32
C ILE A 125 -16.09 0.17 -0.06
N LYS A 126 -15.39 -0.13 1.04
CA LYS A 126 -15.96 -0.35 2.37
C LYS A 126 -15.42 0.66 3.35
N LYS A 127 -16.32 1.26 4.13
CA LYS A 127 -15.96 2.06 5.31
C LYS A 127 -15.67 1.13 6.48
N LEU A 128 -14.48 1.20 7.04
CA LEU A 128 -14.07 0.38 8.17
C LEU A 128 -14.37 1.02 9.50
N VAL A 129 -14.03 2.29 9.65
CA VAL A 129 -14.07 2.95 10.96
C VAL A 129 -14.48 4.39 10.76
N ARG A 130 -15.25 4.90 11.71
CA ARG A 130 -15.50 6.33 11.90
C ARG A 130 -15.14 6.69 13.33
N ALA A 131 -14.37 7.74 13.50
CA ALA A 131 -14.28 8.47 14.75
C ALA A 131 -15.12 9.75 14.64
N ASP A 132 -15.87 10.05 15.70
CA ASP A 132 -16.54 11.32 15.92
C ASP A 132 -16.34 11.68 17.39
N LEU A 133 -15.20 12.33 17.71
CA LEU A 133 -14.81 12.56 19.10
C LEU A 133 -15.76 13.52 19.83
N GLN A 134 -16.55 14.31 19.11
CA GLN A 134 -17.60 15.14 19.69
C GLN A 134 -18.80 14.31 20.18
N LYS A 135 -19.06 13.15 19.57
CA LYS A 135 -20.15 12.24 19.96
C LYS A 135 -19.72 11.05 20.81
N LYS A 136 -18.41 10.87 21.07
CA LYS A 136 -17.83 9.67 21.72
C LYS A 136 -18.27 8.35 21.07
N GLU A 137 -18.60 8.36 19.78
CA GLU A 137 -19.03 7.16 19.07
C GLU A 137 -17.87 6.61 18.22
N PHE A 138 -17.53 5.34 18.48
CA PHE A 138 -16.59 4.56 17.67
C PHE A 138 -17.33 3.36 17.10
N GLN A 139 -17.44 3.30 15.77
CA GLN A 139 -18.02 2.14 15.09
C GLN A 139 -16.94 1.41 14.29
N ARG A 140 -16.69 0.15 14.63
CA ARG A 140 -15.76 -0.76 13.96
C ARG A 140 -16.53 -1.61 12.95
N GLY A 141 -16.10 -1.59 11.71
CA GLY A 141 -16.45 -2.56 10.67
C GLY A 141 -15.55 -3.78 10.80
N ASN A 142 -16.12 -4.95 10.54
CA ASN A 142 -15.36 -6.21 10.53
C ASN A 142 -14.53 -6.31 9.24
N LEU A 143 -13.20 -6.30 9.38
CA LEU A 143 -12.28 -6.79 8.37
C LEU A 143 -11.75 -8.15 8.80
N VAL A 144 -11.94 -9.16 7.96
CA VAL A 144 -11.18 -10.40 8.06
C VAL A 144 -9.88 -10.17 7.30
N LEU A 145 -8.82 -9.82 8.02
CA LEU A 145 -7.47 -9.82 7.46
C LEU A 145 -7.05 -11.29 7.30
N ASN A 146 -6.67 -11.70 6.08
CA ASN A 146 -6.13 -13.03 5.86
C ASN A 146 -4.75 -13.10 6.53
N PRO A 147 -4.54 -13.95 7.55
CA PRO A 147 -3.30 -14.00 8.32
C PRO A 147 -2.13 -14.66 7.56
N ASN A 148 -2.34 -15.16 6.34
CA ASN A 148 -1.34 -15.87 5.56
C ASN A 148 -0.52 -14.95 4.64
N CYS A 149 0.07 -13.89 5.20
CA CYS A 149 1.15 -13.13 4.55
C CYS A 149 2.50 -13.59 5.09
#